data_AF-A0A2M7RX06-F1
#
_entry.id   AF-A0A2M7RX06-F1
#
_cell.length_a   1.000
_cell.length_b   1.000
_cell.length_c   1.000
_cell.angle_alpha   90.00
_cell.angle_beta   90.00
_cell.angle_gamma   90.00
#
_symmetry.space_group_name_H-M   'P 1'
#
loop_
_entity.id
_entity.type
_entity.pdbx_description
1 polymer ?
#
loop_
_entity_poly.entity_id
_entity_poly.type
_entity_poly.pdbx_seq_one_letter_code
_entity_poly.pdbx_strand_id
1 'polypeptide(L)'
;LSPHLINALIATEDERYYNHSGIDFRGLVRAVVNLGKACGASTITQQLAKMMFDHKADNIFERIGQKLQEQIIAVELEKRYTKEEILIMYLNKFDFIYNAVGIKSACNVYFNKEPHELNIEEAAILVGMAKNPSLYNPKRFPENALKRREVVLFQMKKSDFITQLEYDSLRILPIVLDYKVVDHKEGIAPYFRETLRLELQELLKKKDEKGKLIYAKKDGKPYNIYKDGLKIYTTIDYRMQEYAEFAVQEYIGKTLQKQFDKHLKKYRVAKYPYDNKISKAQYEKLLDAMEKGTPRYHILTGQEC
;
A
#
# COMPACT_ATOMS: atom_id res chain seq x y z
N LEU A 1 0.92 -2.96 18.35
CA LEU A 1 -0.13 -2.31 17.54
C LEU A 1 -0.91 -1.38 18.45
N SER A 2 -1.37 -0.23 17.97
CA SER A 2 -2.23 0.66 18.76
C SER A 2 -3.52 -0.10 19.16
N PRO A 3 -3.94 -0.06 20.44
CA PRO A 3 -5.21 -0.66 20.86
C PRO A 3 -6.41 -0.11 20.09
N HIS A 4 -6.35 1.15 19.68
CA HIS A 4 -7.41 1.81 18.91
C HIS A 4 -7.63 1.14 17.56
N LEU A 5 -6.56 0.70 16.90
CA LEU A 5 -6.64 -0.02 15.63
C LEU A 5 -7.34 -1.38 15.79
N ILE A 6 -6.97 -2.13 16.83
CA ILE A 6 -7.56 -3.44 17.11
C ILE A 6 -9.04 -3.28 17.43
N ASN A 7 -9.38 -2.36 18.33
CA ASN A 7 -10.75 -2.08 18.74
C ASN A 7 -11.61 -1.59 17.56
N ALA A 8 -11.08 -0.70 16.72
CA ALA A 8 -11.76 -0.22 15.52
C ALA A 8 -12.09 -1.37 14.55
N LEU A 9 -11.11 -2.25 14.30
CA LEU A 9 -11.26 -3.38 13.40
C LEU A 9 -12.31 -4.38 13.92
N ILE A 10 -12.21 -4.75 15.19
CA ILE A 10 -13.14 -5.69 15.83
C ILE A 10 -14.56 -5.09 15.85
N ALA A 11 -14.73 -3.85 16.30
CA ALA A 11 -16.04 -3.21 16.35
C ALA A 11 -16.73 -3.14 14.98
N THR A 12 -15.95 -2.93 13.91
CA THR A 12 -16.50 -2.70 12.57
C THR A 12 -16.71 -3.98 11.76
N GLU A 13 -15.74 -4.89 11.77
CA GLU A 13 -15.73 -6.06 10.90
C GLU A 13 -16.23 -7.32 11.62
N ASP A 14 -16.02 -7.44 12.94
CA ASP A 14 -16.32 -8.67 13.68
C ASP A 14 -16.49 -8.44 15.19
N GLU A 15 -17.63 -7.86 15.61
CA GLU A 15 -17.92 -7.48 17.00
C GLU A 15 -17.75 -8.64 18.01
N ARG A 16 -17.94 -9.89 17.55
CA ARG A 16 -17.83 -11.10 18.39
C ARG A 16 -16.55 -11.87 18.13
N TYR A 17 -15.51 -11.23 17.60
CA TYR A 17 -14.28 -11.89 17.17
C TYR A 17 -13.71 -12.90 18.17
N TYR A 18 -13.67 -12.54 19.46
CA TYR A 18 -13.15 -13.40 20.53
C TYR A 18 -14.09 -14.54 20.96
N ASN A 19 -15.37 -14.48 20.57
CA ASN A 19 -16.43 -15.38 21.04
C ASN A 19 -16.74 -16.52 20.07
N HIS A 20 -16.08 -16.62 18.92
CA HIS A 20 -16.27 -17.69 17.94
C HIS A 20 -14.94 -18.27 17.45
N SER A 21 -14.97 -19.47 16.87
CA SER A 21 -13.79 -20.15 16.30
C SER A 21 -13.79 -20.04 14.77
N GLY A 22 -13.64 -18.81 14.27
CA GLY A 22 -13.58 -18.50 12.83
C GLY A 22 -14.90 -18.31 12.10
N ILE A 23 -15.99 -18.95 12.53
CA ILE A 23 -17.33 -18.76 11.93
C ILE A 23 -18.30 -18.26 12.98
N ASP A 24 -18.86 -17.07 12.76
CA ASP A 24 -19.92 -16.53 13.61
C ASP A 24 -21.30 -17.00 13.14
N PHE A 25 -21.74 -18.13 13.69
CA PHE A 25 -23.05 -18.72 13.37
C PHE A 25 -24.22 -17.77 13.69
N ARG A 26 -24.12 -16.97 14.77
CA ARG A 26 -25.16 -15.99 15.12
C ARG A 26 -25.20 -14.83 14.10
N GLY A 27 -24.04 -14.39 13.64
CA GLY A 27 -23.91 -13.41 12.56
C GLY A 27 -24.49 -13.93 11.25
N LEU A 28 -24.18 -15.18 10.90
CA LEU A 28 -24.67 -15.84 9.68
C LEU A 28 -26.19 -15.96 9.66
N VAL A 29 -26.81 -16.49 10.72
CA VAL A 29 -28.26 -16.63 10.83
C VAL A 29 -28.95 -15.27 10.72
N ARG A 30 -28.42 -14.24 11.41
CA ARG A 30 -28.93 -12.87 11.34
C ARG A 30 -28.86 -12.30 9.93
N ALA A 31 -27.78 -12.57 9.19
CA ALA A 31 -27.62 -12.11 7.82
C ALA A 31 -28.64 -12.77 6.88
N VAL A 32 -28.88 -14.07 7.02
CA VAL A 32 -29.88 -14.80 6.23
C VAL A 32 -31.30 -14.29 6.51
N VAL A 33 -31.67 -14.14 7.78
CA VAL A 33 -33.01 -13.63 8.18
C VAL A 33 -33.26 -12.22 7.66
N ASN A 34 -32.23 -11.38 7.60
CA ASN A 34 -32.33 -10.02 7.06
C ASN A 34 -32.12 -9.94 5.54
N LEU A 35 -32.23 -11.05 4.80
CA LEU A 35 -32.04 -11.11 3.34
C LEU A 35 -30.71 -10.51 2.86
N GLY A 36 -29.64 -10.68 3.65
CA GLY A 36 -28.32 -10.12 3.36
C GLY A 36 -28.19 -8.61 3.54
N LYS A 37 -29.24 -7.90 3.97
CA LYS A 37 -29.18 -6.46 4.28
C LYS A 37 -28.33 -6.16 5.52
N ALA A 38 -28.11 -7.15 6.39
CA ALA A 38 -27.16 -7.02 7.49
C ALA A 38 -25.73 -7.13 6.94
N CYS A 39 -25.00 -6.01 6.98
CA CYS A 39 -23.56 -6.00 6.74
C CYS A 39 -22.83 -6.86 7.80
N GLY A 40 -21.74 -7.53 7.42
CA GLY A 40 -20.84 -8.21 8.38
C GLY A 40 -21.06 -9.71 8.59
N ALA A 41 -21.60 -10.44 7.60
CA ALA A 41 -21.75 -11.90 7.73
C ALA A 41 -20.42 -12.68 7.73
N SER A 42 -19.30 -12.05 7.34
CA SER A 42 -17.98 -12.70 7.27
C SER A 42 -17.05 -12.18 8.36
N THR A 43 -16.46 -13.11 9.11
CA THR A 43 -15.53 -12.83 10.21
C THR A 43 -14.17 -12.36 9.71
N ILE A 44 -13.36 -11.76 10.58
CA ILE A 44 -11.98 -11.36 10.24
C ILE A 44 -11.17 -12.56 9.73
N THR A 45 -11.31 -13.72 10.38
CA THR A 45 -10.62 -14.96 9.99
C THR A 45 -11.05 -15.45 8.59
N GLN A 46 -12.33 -15.33 8.24
CA GLN A 46 -12.80 -15.65 6.89
C GLN A 46 -12.29 -14.65 5.85
N GLN A 47 -12.22 -13.36 6.20
CA GLN A 47 -11.64 -12.36 5.31
C GLN A 47 -10.14 -12.62 5.08
N LEU A 48 -9.41 -13.01 6.12
CA LEU A 48 -8.01 -13.45 6.00
C LEU A 48 -7.89 -14.67 5.08
N ALA A 49 -8.70 -15.71 5.30
CA ALA A 49 -8.72 -16.89 4.43
C ALA A 49 -8.99 -16.52 2.96
N LYS A 50 -9.92 -15.58 2.72
CA LYS A 50 -10.20 -15.07 1.38
C LYS A 50 -8.99 -14.40 0.71
N MET A 51 -8.18 -13.66 1.47
CA MET A 51 -6.96 -13.01 0.96
C MET A 51 -5.82 -13.99 0.62
N MET A 52 -5.95 -15.27 0.98
CA MET A 52 -4.95 -16.30 0.68
C MET A 52 -5.17 -16.98 -0.69
N PHE A 53 -6.32 -16.75 -1.35
CA PHE A 53 -6.55 -17.25 -2.70
C PHE A 53 -5.90 -16.34 -3.75
N ASP A 54 -5.16 -16.94 -4.68
CA ASP A 54 -4.50 -16.21 -5.78
C ASP A 54 -5.45 -15.87 -6.94
N HIS A 55 -6.62 -16.51 -7.01
CA HIS A 55 -7.62 -16.31 -8.06
C HIS A 55 -8.93 -15.74 -7.50
N LYS A 56 -9.57 -14.90 -8.30
CA LYS A 56 -10.95 -14.46 -8.06
C LYS A 56 -11.89 -15.47 -8.71
N ALA A 57 -13.02 -15.76 -8.07
CA ALA A 57 -14.05 -16.60 -8.67
C ALA A 57 -14.68 -15.88 -9.87
N ASP A 58 -14.79 -16.57 -11.01
CA ASP A 58 -15.31 -15.99 -12.25
C ASP A 58 -16.83 -16.13 -12.35
N ASN A 59 -17.42 -17.10 -11.65
CA ASN A 59 -18.86 -17.37 -11.65
C ASN A 59 -19.43 -17.65 -10.24
N ILE A 60 -20.77 -17.72 -10.15
CA ILE A 60 -21.49 -17.89 -8.89
C ILE A 60 -21.17 -19.24 -8.22
N PHE A 61 -21.04 -20.32 -9.00
CA PHE A 61 -20.76 -21.66 -8.46
C PHE A 61 -19.35 -21.75 -7.86
N GLU A 62 -18.35 -21.19 -8.55
CA GLU A 62 -17.00 -21.04 -8.02
C GLU A 62 -16.99 -20.15 -6.79
N ARG A 63 -17.78 -19.08 -6.75
CA ARG A 63 -17.85 -18.21 -5.57
C ARG A 63 -18.42 -18.96 -4.35
N ILE A 64 -19.40 -19.84 -4.55
CA ILE A 64 -19.93 -20.70 -3.49
C ILE A 64 -18.86 -21.69 -3.03
N GLY A 65 -18.17 -22.35 -3.96
CA GLY A 65 -17.07 -23.26 -3.65
C GLY A 65 -15.94 -22.58 -2.88
N GLN A 66 -15.51 -21.40 -3.33
CA GLN A 66 -14.52 -20.58 -2.64
C GLN A 66 -15.00 -20.19 -1.25
N LYS A 67 -16.29 -19.88 -1.07
CA LYS A 67 -16.83 -19.54 0.26
C LYS A 67 -16.78 -20.71 1.24
N LEU A 68 -16.99 -21.95 0.77
CA LEU A 68 -16.80 -23.16 1.59
C LEU A 68 -15.32 -23.36 1.94
N GLN A 69 -14.41 -23.14 0.99
CA GLN A 69 -12.97 -23.20 1.25
C GLN A 69 -12.53 -22.11 2.24
N GLU A 70 -13.04 -20.87 2.12
CA GLU A 70 -12.82 -19.78 3.08
C GLU A 70 -13.19 -20.21 4.51
N GLN A 71 -14.32 -20.91 4.68
CA GLN A 71 -14.79 -21.41 5.98
C GLN A 71 -13.87 -22.50 6.55
N ILE A 72 -13.47 -23.48 5.74
CA ILE A 72 -12.58 -24.57 6.16
C ILE A 72 -11.22 -23.99 6.59
N ILE A 73 -10.65 -23.09 5.78
CA ILE A 73 -9.37 -22.43 6.08
C ILE A 73 -9.50 -21.59 7.34
N ALA A 74 -10.59 -20.85 7.53
CA ALA A 74 -10.80 -20.07 8.75
C ALA A 74 -10.80 -20.95 10.01
N VAL A 75 -11.46 -22.10 9.97
CA VAL A 75 -11.44 -23.06 11.09
C VAL A 75 -10.03 -23.61 11.34
N GLU A 76 -9.27 -23.94 10.29
CA GLU A 76 -7.89 -24.41 10.45
C GLU A 76 -6.93 -23.33 10.97
N LEU A 77 -7.12 -22.07 10.57
CA LEU A 77 -6.36 -20.94 11.13
C LEU A 77 -6.60 -20.81 12.63
N GLU A 78 -7.86 -20.87 13.07
CA GLU A 78 -8.26 -20.72 14.48
C GLU A 78 -7.82 -21.89 15.37
N LYS A 79 -7.56 -23.07 14.79
CA LYS A 79 -6.97 -24.20 15.52
C LYS A 79 -5.47 -24.07 15.73
N ARG A 80 -4.77 -23.35 14.85
CA ARG A 80 -3.30 -23.32 14.77
C ARG A 80 -2.70 -22.02 15.28
N TYR A 81 -3.47 -20.95 15.26
CA TYR A 81 -3.04 -19.60 15.61
C TYR A 81 -3.98 -18.99 16.63
N THR A 82 -3.42 -18.17 17.50
CA THR A 82 -4.16 -17.33 18.45
C THR A 82 -4.93 -16.22 17.73
N LYS A 83 -5.90 -15.64 18.44
CA LYS A 83 -6.70 -14.50 17.93
C LYS A 83 -5.82 -13.31 17.58
N GLU A 84 -4.82 -13.06 18.42
CA GLU A 84 -3.87 -11.98 18.24
C GLU A 84 -3.01 -12.20 16.99
N GLU A 85 -2.52 -13.43 16.78
CA GLU A 85 -1.76 -13.78 15.57
C GLU A 85 -2.60 -13.64 14.30
N ILE A 86 -3.86 -14.08 14.32
CA ILE A 86 -4.78 -13.95 13.18
C ILE A 86 -5.04 -12.48 12.84
N LEU A 87 -5.26 -11.62 13.85
CA LEU A 87 -5.40 -10.17 13.64
C LEU A 87 -4.14 -9.56 12.99
N ILE A 88 -2.96 -9.93 13.48
CA ILE A 88 -1.68 -9.47 12.93
C ILE A 88 -1.51 -9.95 11.48
N MET A 89 -1.84 -11.21 11.19
CA MET A 89 -1.78 -11.77 9.83
C MET A 89 -2.75 -11.03 8.89
N TYR A 90 -3.99 -10.77 9.33
CA TYR A 90 -4.97 -10.00 8.59
C TYR A 90 -4.44 -8.61 8.25
N LEU A 91 -3.99 -7.87 9.26
CA LEU A 91 -3.49 -6.50 9.10
C LEU A 91 -2.23 -6.42 8.24
N ASN A 92 -1.36 -7.43 8.26
CA ASN A 92 -0.16 -7.47 7.43
C ASN A 92 -0.41 -7.92 5.99
N LYS A 93 -1.49 -8.68 5.76
CA LYS A 93 -1.84 -9.17 4.42
C LYS A 93 -2.70 -8.17 3.64
N PHE A 94 -3.50 -7.37 4.34
CA PHE A 94 -4.43 -6.44 3.72
C PHE A 94 -3.70 -5.37 2.88
N ASP A 95 -4.22 -5.10 1.68
CA ASP A 95 -3.67 -4.11 0.75
C ASP A 95 -4.46 -2.79 0.84
N PHE A 96 -3.81 -1.74 1.35
CA PHE A 96 -4.40 -0.41 1.48
C PHE A 96 -4.20 0.46 0.23
N ILE A 97 -3.77 -0.13 -0.91
CA ILE A 97 -3.47 0.54 -2.19
C ILE A 97 -2.25 1.46 -2.09
N TYR A 98 -1.71 1.92 -3.22
CA TYR A 98 -0.53 2.80 -3.29
C TYR A 98 0.71 2.18 -2.65
N ASN A 99 0.94 0.89 -2.92
CA ASN A 99 2.02 0.09 -2.34
C ASN A 99 1.99 -0.03 -0.80
N ALA A 100 0.89 0.39 -0.16
CA ALA A 100 0.67 0.22 1.27
C ALA A 100 0.14 -1.18 1.61
N VAL A 101 0.92 -2.22 1.30
CA VAL A 101 0.57 -3.59 1.71
C VAL A 101 0.95 -3.79 3.17
N GLY A 102 -0.04 -4.14 3.98
CA GLY A 102 0.09 -4.32 5.41
C GLY A 102 -0.02 -3.01 6.20
N ILE A 103 -0.42 -3.14 7.46
CA ILE A 103 -0.73 -2.00 8.32
C ILE A 103 0.47 -1.08 8.54
N LYS A 104 1.69 -1.62 8.69
CA LYS A 104 2.90 -0.80 8.88
C LYS A 104 3.15 0.11 7.68
N SER A 105 3.05 -0.44 6.47
CA SER A 105 3.19 0.34 5.24
C SER A 105 2.08 1.39 5.14
N ALA A 106 0.84 1.05 5.49
CA ALA A 106 -0.28 1.99 5.49
C ALA A 106 -0.12 3.14 6.48
N CYS A 107 0.33 2.87 7.71
CA CYS A 107 0.57 3.94 8.69
C CYS A 107 1.63 4.93 8.18
N ASN A 108 2.70 4.42 7.59
CA ASN A 108 3.74 5.26 6.99
C ASN A 108 3.22 6.04 5.77
N VAL A 109 2.44 5.39 4.89
CA VAL A 109 1.96 6.01 3.65
C VAL A 109 0.92 7.10 3.91
N TYR A 110 -0.02 6.88 4.83
CA TYR A 110 -1.13 7.82 5.03
C TYR A 110 -0.88 8.86 6.14
N PHE A 111 -0.08 8.50 7.14
CA PHE A 111 0.11 9.31 8.36
C PHE A 111 1.57 9.49 8.77
N ASN A 112 2.54 8.86 8.07
CA ASN A 112 3.96 8.90 8.42
C ASN A 112 4.23 8.54 9.89
N LYS A 113 3.54 7.51 10.39
CA LYS A 113 3.58 7.04 11.78
C LYS A 113 3.85 5.54 11.87
N GLU A 114 4.38 5.10 13.00
CA GLU A 114 4.40 3.68 13.34
C GLU A 114 3.02 3.20 13.83
N PRO A 115 2.64 1.91 13.63
CA PRO A 115 1.30 1.42 13.97
C PRO A 115 0.86 1.54 15.43
N HIS A 116 1.79 1.79 16.35
CA HIS A 116 1.51 1.98 17.77
C HIS A 116 1.24 3.44 18.14
N GLU A 117 1.56 4.38 17.24
CA GLU A 117 1.38 5.83 17.41
C GLU A 117 0.06 6.34 16.81
N LEU A 118 -0.73 5.46 16.21
CA LEU A 118 -2.02 5.81 15.60
C LEU A 118 -3.01 6.28 16.66
N ASN A 119 -3.58 7.45 16.41
CA ASN A 119 -4.74 7.96 17.12
C ASN A 119 -6.03 7.22 16.70
N ILE A 120 -7.12 7.46 17.44
CA ILE A 120 -8.42 6.82 17.19
C ILE A 120 -8.97 7.17 15.80
N GLU A 121 -8.92 8.44 15.41
CA GLU A 121 -9.43 8.93 14.14
C GLU A 121 -8.64 8.39 12.93
N GLU A 122 -7.33 8.20 13.08
CA GLU A 122 -6.44 7.65 12.06
C GLU A 122 -6.65 6.13 11.91
N ALA A 123 -6.75 5.43 13.04
CA ALA A 123 -7.12 4.01 13.08
C ALA A 123 -8.48 3.77 12.42
N ALA A 124 -9.47 4.64 12.69
CA ALA A 124 -10.79 4.56 12.10
C ALA A 124 -10.79 4.79 10.58
N ILE A 125 -9.87 5.61 10.05
CA ILE A 125 -9.68 5.77 8.60
C ILE A 125 -9.13 4.48 7.99
N LEU A 126 -8.04 3.92 8.53
CA LEU A 126 -7.43 2.70 8.00
C LEU A 126 -8.40 1.52 8.06
N VAL A 127 -9.11 1.34 9.17
CA VAL A 127 -10.16 0.31 9.28
C VAL A 127 -11.32 0.60 8.34
N GLY A 128 -11.70 1.87 8.15
CA GLY A 128 -12.72 2.26 7.17
C GLY A 128 -12.41 1.76 5.76
N MET A 129 -11.13 1.79 5.38
CA MET A 129 -10.63 1.26 4.11
C MET A 129 -10.74 -0.26 4.00
N ALA A 130 -10.81 -1.02 5.10
CA ALA A 130 -10.94 -2.49 5.08
C ALA A 130 -12.12 -2.98 4.23
N LYS A 131 -13.22 -2.22 4.24
CA LYS A 131 -14.41 -2.52 3.42
C LYS A 131 -14.16 -2.38 1.92
N ASN A 132 -13.46 -1.33 1.51
CA ASN A 132 -13.06 -1.08 0.13
C ASN A 132 -11.98 0.02 0.09
N PRO A 133 -10.69 -0.35 -0.09
CA PRO A 133 -9.58 0.61 -0.04
C PRO A 133 -9.63 1.67 -1.14
N SER A 134 -10.23 1.35 -2.30
CA SER A 134 -10.30 2.25 -3.44
C SER A 134 -11.38 3.31 -3.25
N LEU A 135 -12.56 2.91 -2.76
CA LEU A 135 -13.70 3.80 -2.57
C LEU A 135 -13.54 4.72 -1.34
N TYR A 136 -12.93 4.20 -0.27
CA TYR A 136 -12.76 4.91 1.00
C TYR A 136 -11.35 5.45 1.19
N ASN A 137 -10.61 5.64 0.10
CA ASN A 137 -9.28 6.21 0.16
C ASN A 137 -9.35 7.70 0.55
N PRO A 138 -8.70 8.15 1.63
CA PRO A 138 -8.80 9.54 2.10
C PRO A 138 -8.09 10.54 1.19
N LYS A 139 -7.07 10.11 0.42
CA LYS A 139 -6.37 10.97 -0.55
C LYS A 139 -7.21 11.20 -1.81
N ARG A 140 -7.91 10.16 -2.28
CA ARG A 140 -8.70 10.22 -3.53
C ARG A 140 -10.15 10.67 -3.31
N PHE A 141 -10.79 10.21 -2.24
CA PHE A 141 -12.20 10.45 -1.95
C PHE A 141 -12.39 10.85 -0.46
N PRO A 142 -11.93 12.04 -0.05
CA PRO A 142 -11.93 12.46 1.35
C PRO A 142 -13.32 12.46 1.99
N GLU A 143 -14.36 12.87 1.25
CA GLU A 143 -15.74 12.85 1.76
C GLU A 143 -16.25 11.44 2.05
N ASN A 144 -15.94 10.48 1.17
CA ASN A 144 -16.33 9.08 1.37
C ASN A 144 -15.57 8.48 2.55
N ALA A 145 -14.28 8.79 2.66
CA ALA A 145 -13.45 8.36 3.76
C ALA A 145 -13.96 8.92 5.10
N LEU A 146 -14.37 10.19 5.13
CA LEU A 146 -14.90 10.84 6.34
C LEU A 146 -16.21 10.21 6.80
N LYS A 147 -17.16 10.01 5.87
CA LYS A 147 -18.41 9.29 6.17
C LYS A 147 -18.15 7.87 6.66
N ARG A 148 -17.18 7.18 6.08
CA ARG A 148 -16.82 5.82 6.49
C ARG A 148 -16.14 5.79 7.86
N ARG A 149 -15.25 6.75 8.15
CA ARG A 149 -14.63 6.93 9.46
C ARG A 149 -15.69 7.13 10.53
N GLU A 150 -16.69 7.96 10.27
CA GLU A 150 -17.81 8.17 11.21
C GLU A 150 -18.55 6.87 11.52
N VAL A 151 -18.79 6.02 10.51
CA VAL A 151 -19.40 4.70 10.73
C VAL A 151 -18.53 3.83 11.63
N VAL A 152 -17.21 3.83 11.43
CA VAL A 152 -16.27 3.07 12.28
C VAL A 152 -16.30 3.58 13.72
N LEU A 153 -16.19 4.90 13.92
CA LEU A 153 -16.27 5.52 15.24
C LEU A 153 -17.62 5.20 15.92
N PHE A 154 -18.72 5.19 15.16
CA PHE A 154 -20.02 4.83 15.69
C PHE A 154 -20.09 3.37 16.14
N GLN A 155 -19.48 2.44 15.39
CA GLN A 155 -19.40 1.04 15.83
C GLN A 155 -18.53 0.91 17.08
N MET A 156 -17.38 1.61 17.14
CA MET A 156 -16.53 1.60 18.34
C MET A 156 -17.28 2.09 19.58
N LYS A 157 -18.06 3.17 19.43
CA LYS A 157 -18.92 3.69 20.50
C LYS A 157 -19.98 2.67 20.91
N LYS A 158 -20.64 2.02 19.95
CA LYS A 158 -21.67 1.00 20.22
C LYS A 158 -21.10 -0.23 20.94
N SER A 159 -19.84 -0.57 20.69
CA SER A 159 -19.10 -1.63 21.38
C SER A 159 -18.40 -1.15 22.66
N ASP A 160 -18.71 0.05 23.16
CA ASP A 160 -18.15 0.66 24.36
C ASP A 160 -16.60 0.83 24.35
N PHE A 161 -15.97 0.85 23.18
CA PHE A 161 -14.53 1.10 23.05
C PHE A 161 -14.16 2.58 23.13
N ILE A 162 -15.13 3.46 22.90
CA ILE A 162 -15.00 4.92 23.06
C ILE A 162 -16.28 5.46 23.70
N THR A 163 -16.14 6.55 24.44
CA THR A 163 -17.26 7.25 25.08
C THR A 163 -18.07 8.07 24.07
N GLN A 164 -19.29 8.47 24.47
CA GLN A 164 -20.10 9.41 23.69
C GLN A 164 -19.35 10.73 23.43
N LEU A 165 -18.63 11.25 24.43
CA LEU A 165 -17.90 12.51 24.31
C LEU A 165 -16.75 12.40 23.30
N GLU A 166 -16.00 11.30 23.33
CA GLU A 166 -14.96 11.02 22.32
C GLU A 166 -15.58 10.88 20.92
N TYR A 167 -16.68 10.15 20.78
CA TYR A 167 -17.37 10.03 19.49
C TYR A 167 -17.78 11.40 18.91
N ASP A 168 -18.41 12.25 19.73
CA ASP A 168 -18.90 13.56 19.30
C ASP A 168 -17.78 14.52 18.91
N SER A 169 -16.63 14.43 19.59
CA SER A 169 -15.45 15.24 19.29
C SER A 169 -14.64 14.70 18.11
N LEU A 170 -14.46 13.39 17.98
CA LEU A 170 -13.70 12.77 16.90
C LEU A 170 -14.41 12.85 15.54
N ARG A 171 -15.75 12.76 15.51
CA ARG A 171 -16.49 12.76 14.24
C ARG A 171 -16.32 14.06 13.44
N ILE A 172 -16.16 15.19 14.14
CA ILE A 172 -16.06 16.53 13.52
C ILE A 172 -14.63 16.89 13.11
N LEU A 173 -13.62 16.13 13.54
CA LEU A 173 -12.22 16.41 13.19
C LEU A 173 -11.99 16.27 11.68
N PRO A 174 -11.25 17.19 11.04
CA PRO A 174 -10.86 17.00 9.65
C PRO A 174 -9.94 15.77 9.50
N ILE A 175 -9.87 15.21 8.30
CA ILE A 175 -8.86 14.21 7.98
C ILE A 175 -7.56 14.97 7.68
N VAL A 176 -6.53 14.72 8.49
CA VAL A 176 -5.17 15.23 8.26
C VAL A 176 -4.30 14.07 7.79
N LEU A 177 -3.71 14.20 6.60
CA LEU A 177 -2.80 13.19 6.04
C LEU A 177 -1.38 13.76 5.98
N ASP A 178 -0.40 12.96 6.41
CA ASP A 178 1.02 13.14 6.06
C ASP A 178 1.34 12.07 5.02
N TYR A 179 0.85 12.29 3.80
CA TYR A 179 0.85 11.28 2.76
C TYR A 179 2.22 11.17 2.08
N LYS A 180 2.86 10.00 2.16
CA LYS A 180 4.15 9.71 1.55
C LYS A 180 4.09 8.40 0.77
N VAL A 181 4.30 8.46 -0.54
CA VAL A 181 4.40 7.23 -1.33
C VAL A 181 5.72 6.56 -0.95
N VAL A 182 5.65 5.29 -0.52
CA VAL A 182 6.85 4.47 -0.41
C VAL A 182 7.21 4.04 -1.83
N ASP A 183 7.93 4.88 -2.56
CA ASP A 183 8.52 4.53 -3.85
C ASP A 183 9.97 4.07 -3.65
N HIS A 184 10.32 2.92 -4.22
CA HIS A 184 11.68 2.41 -4.25
C HIS A 184 12.62 3.28 -5.10
N LYS A 185 12.05 4.17 -5.93
CA LYS A 185 12.78 5.16 -6.74
C LYS A 185 13.07 6.45 -5.96
N GLU A 186 12.40 6.67 -4.84
CA GLU A 186 12.58 7.86 -4.02
C GLU A 186 13.57 7.64 -2.88
N GLY A 187 14.23 8.72 -2.47
CA GLY A 187 15.29 8.73 -1.47
C GLY A 187 16.70 8.51 -2.03
N ILE A 188 17.67 8.42 -1.12
CA ILE A 188 19.10 8.42 -1.45
C ILE A 188 19.54 7.13 -2.16
N ALA A 189 20.44 7.29 -3.12
CA ALA A 189 21.06 6.24 -3.93
C ALA A 189 20.11 5.47 -4.89
N PRO A 190 19.22 6.13 -5.65
CA PRO A 190 18.28 5.43 -6.52
C PRO A 190 18.99 4.56 -7.57
N TYR A 191 20.08 5.07 -8.16
CA TYR A 191 20.91 4.31 -9.11
C TYR A 191 21.54 3.07 -8.46
N PHE A 192 22.12 3.22 -7.27
CA PHE A 192 22.74 2.10 -6.56
C PHE A 192 21.70 1.03 -6.20
N ARG A 193 20.53 1.44 -5.70
CA ARG A 193 19.43 0.51 -5.36
C ARG A 193 18.94 -0.27 -6.59
N GLU A 194 18.86 0.39 -7.75
CA GLU A 194 18.51 -0.27 -9.02
C GLU A 194 19.54 -1.32 -9.41
N THR A 195 20.84 -0.97 -9.41
CA THR A 195 21.93 -1.89 -9.72
C THR A 195 21.94 -3.07 -8.74
N LEU A 196 21.84 -2.79 -7.44
CA LEU A 196 21.77 -3.80 -6.40
C LEU A 196 20.60 -4.75 -6.61
N ARG A 197 19.43 -4.24 -7.04
CA ARG A 197 18.27 -5.08 -7.31
C ARG A 197 18.54 -6.09 -8.43
N LEU A 198 19.17 -5.66 -9.52
CA LEU A 198 19.54 -6.54 -10.63
C LEU A 198 20.56 -7.59 -10.17
N GLU A 199 21.61 -7.17 -9.44
CA GLU A 199 22.63 -8.07 -8.90
C GLU A 199 22.03 -9.11 -7.94
N LEU A 200 21.12 -8.71 -7.06
CA LEU A 200 20.44 -9.61 -6.13
C LEU A 200 19.53 -10.61 -6.86
N GLN A 201 18.82 -10.19 -7.89
CA GLN A 201 17.99 -11.11 -8.68
C GLN A 201 18.85 -12.20 -9.34
N GLU A 202 20.01 -11.84 -9.86
CA GLU A 202 20.95 -12.80 -10.44
C GLU A 202 21.55 -13.69 -9.36
N LEU A 203 22.00 -13.11 -8.24
CA LEU A 203 22.57 -13.85 -7.11
C LEU A 203 21.61 -14.89 -6.55
N LEU A 204 20.33 -14.55 -6.37
CA LEU A 204 19.31 -15.45 -5.84
C LEU A 204 18.87 -16.55 -6.83
N LYS A 205 19.18 -16.38 -8.12
CA LYS A 205 18.94 -17.39 -9.15
C LYS A 205 20.14 -18.31 -9.40
N LYS A 206 21.33 -17.97 -8.88
CA LYS A 206 22.52 -18.79 -9.05
C LYS A 206 22.29 -20.21 -8.53
N LYS A 207 22.82 -21.17 -9.28
CA LYS A 207 22.76 -22.59 -8.98
C LYS A 207 24.18 -23.14 -8.82
N ASP A 208 24.34 -24.09 -7.91
CA ASP A 208 25.56 -24.88 -7.77
C ASP A 208 25.75 -25.82 -8.96
N GLU A 209 26.92 -26.46 -9.04
CA GLU A 209 27.27 -27.46 -10.06
C GLU A 209 26.25 -28.62 -10.17
N LYS A 210 25.50 -28.86 -9.09
CA LYS A 210 24.44 -29.89 -9.02
C LYS A 210 23.06 -29.38 -9.45
N GLY A 211 22.97 -28.15 -9.98
CA GLY A 211 21.72 -27.54 -10.46
C GLY A 211 20.77 -27.06 -9.36
N LYS A 212 21.17 -27.11 -8.09
CA LYS A 212 20.40 -26.62 -6.94
C LYS A 212 20.68 -25.14 -6.71
N LEU A 213 19.65 -24.36 -6.35
CA LEU A 213 19.80 -22.95 -5.98
C LEU A 213 20.75 -22.81 -4.78
N ILE A 214 21.73 -21.91 -4.90
CA ILE A 214 22.70 -21.61 -3.83
C ILE A 214 21.95 -21.00 -2.62
N TYR A 215 21.07 -20.05 -2.91
CA TYR A 215 20.24 -19.37 -1.92
C TYR A 215 18.78 -19.81 -2.10
N ALA A 216 18.40 -20.87 -1.38
CA ALA A 216 17.05 -21.40 -1.38
C ALA A 216 16.37 -21.22 -0.01
N LYS A 217 15.04 -21.13 -0.03
CA LYS A 217 14.23 -21.26 1.18
C LYS A 217 14.34 -22.68 1.74
N LYS A 218 13.86 -22.87 2.98
CA LYS A 218 13.71 -24.20 3.59
C LYS A 218 12.93 -25.18 2.70
N ASP A 219 11.97 -24.67 1.93
CA ASP A 219 11.14 -25.45 1.00
C ASP A 219 11.78 -25.65 -0.40
N GLY A 220 13.03 -25.21 -0.61
CA GLY A 220 13.73 -25.33 -1.89
C GLY A 220 13.34 -24.32 -2.97
N LYS A 221 12.34 -23.46 -2.71
CA LYS A 221 11.93 -22.37 -3.61
C LYS A 221 12.94 -21.21 -3.60
N PRO A 222 13.07 -20.44 -4.70
CA PRO A 222 13.90 -19.24 -4.73
C PRO A 222 13.35 -18.15 -3.81
N TYR A 223 14.25 -17.31 -3.30
CA TYR A 223 13.84 -16.08 -2.61
C TYR A 223 13.29 -15.06 -3.60
N ASN A 224 12.22 -14.38 -3.20
CA ASN A 224 11.59 -13.26 -3.87
C ASN A 224 11.93 -11.98 -3.09
N ILE A 225 12.70 -11.10 -3.73
CA ILE A 225 13.17 -9.84 -3.15
C ILE A 225 12.04 -8.91 -2.68
N TYR A 226 10.82 -9.05 -3.22
CA TYR A 226 9.69 -8.19 -2.89
C TYR A 226 8.76 -8.78 -1.84
N LYS A 227 8.72 -10.10 -1.69
CA LYS A 227 7.70 -10.79 -0.86
C LYS A 227 8.25 -11.40 0.42
N ASP A 228 9.55 -11.68 0.48
CA ASP A 228 10.12 -12.50 1.55
C ASP A 228 10.69 -11.69 2.73
N GLY A 229 10.53 -10.36 2.72
CA GLY A 229 10.97 -9.50 3.82
C GLY A 229 12.49 -9.52 4.05
N LEU A 230 13.29 -9.68 3.00
CA LEU A 230 14.75 -9.74 3.09
C LEU A 230 15.30 -8.41 3.62
N LYS A 231 16.22 -8.49 4.58
CA LYS A 231 17.03 -7.35 5.03
C LYS A 231 18.39 -7.40 4.34
N ILE A 232 18.67 -6.40 3.52
CA ILE A 232 19.91 -6.31 2.74
C ILE A 232 20.81 -5.26 3.38
N TYR A 233 21.97 -5.69 3.87
CA TYR A 233 23.01 -4.81 4.37
C TYR A 233 24.05 -4.60 3.27
N THR A 234 24.42 -3.35 3.03
CA THR A 234 25.36 -2.98 1.98
C THR A 234 26.50 -2.17 2.57
N THR A 235 27.58 -2.01 1.80
CA THR A 235 28.78 -1.28 2.21
C THR A 235 28.71 0.21 1.92
N ILE A 236 27.61 0.73 1.35
CA ILE A 236 27.48 2.14 1.00
C ILE A 236 27.39 3.02 2.27
N ASP A 237 28.25 4.04 2.36
CA ASP A 237 28.14 5.06 3.41
C ASP A 237 27.13 6.13 2.98
N TYR A 238 26.07 6.28 3.77
CA TYR A 238 24.98 7.23 3.54
C TYR A 238 25.48 8.67 3.36
N ARG A 239 26.43 9.12 4.19
CA ARG A 239 26.94 10.49 4.18
C ARG A 239 27.75 10.74 2.92
N MET A 240 28.59 9.79 2.53
CA MET A 240 29.37 9.90 1.29
C MET A 240 28.47 9.94 0.06
N GLN A 241 27.39 9.14 0.05
CA GLN A 241 26.44 9.13 -1.05
C GLN A 241 25.68 10.46 -1.16
N GLU A 242 25.29 11.07 -0.04
CA GLU A 242 24.66 12.39 -0.02
C GLU A 242 25.56 13.45 -0.64
N TYR A 243 26.85 13.49 -0.26
CA TYR A 243 27.81 14.40 -0.88
C TYR A 243 28.04 14.13 -2.37
N ALA A 244 28.05 12.85 -2.78
CA ALA A 244 28.21 12.47 -4.18
C ALA A 244 27.03 12.95 -5.03
N GLU A 245 25.80 12.77 -4.56
CA GLU A 245 24.59 13.24 -5.25
C GLU A 245 24.56 14.77 -5.33
N PHE A 246 24.91 15.45 -4.25
CA PHE A 246 25.04 16.90 -4.23
C PHE A 246 26.06 17.39 -5.27
N ALA A 247 27.26 16.77 -5.31
CA ALA A 247 28.30 17.14 -6.26
C ALA A 247 27.87 16.94 -7.72
N VAL A 248 27.17 15.84 -8.02
CA VAL A 248 26.62 15.58 -9.36
C VAL A 248 25.56 16.62 -9.74
N GLN A 249 24.61 16.90 -8.85
CA GLN A 249 23.57 17.91 -9.09
C GLN A 249 24.19 19.29 -9.33
N GLU A 250 25.17 19.67 -8.51
CA GLU A 250 25.87 20.94 -8.64
C GLU A 250 26.63 21.01 -9.97
N TYR A 251 27.39 19.97 -10.32
CA TYR A 251 28.19 19.93 -11.54
C TYR A 251 27.31 19.96 -12.79
N ILE A 252 26.23 19.17 -12.83
CA ILE A 252 25.28 19.17 -13.94
C ILE A 252 24.63 20.55 -14.10
N GLY A 253 24.11 21.11 -13.00
CA GLY A 253 23.39 22.38 -13.03
C GLY A 253 24.27 23.59 -13.32
N LYS A 254 25.43 23.70 -12.68
CA LYS A 254 26.27 24.92 -12.77
C LYS A 254 27.30 24.88 -13.89
N THR A 255 27.79 23.69 -14.26
CA THR A 255 28.90 23.54 -15.22
C THR A 255 28.42 22.92 -16.52
N LEU A 256 27.86 21.71 -16.48
CA LEU A 256 27.51 20.96 -17.69
C LEU A 256 26.39 21.66 -18.47
N GLN A 257 25.35 22.17 -17.80
CA GLN A 257 24.27 22.90 -18.45
C GLN A 257 24.78 24.13 -19.21
N LYS A 258 25.70 24.91 -18.62
CA LYS A 258 26.28 26.08 -19.31
C LYS A 258 27.10 25.68 -20.54
N GLN A 259 27.86 24.59 -20.45
CA GLN A 259 28.62 24.07 -21.58
C GLN A 259 27.69 23.57 -22.69
N PHE A 260 26.63 22.87 -22.31
CA PHE A 260 25.59 22.39 -23.21
C PHE A 260 24.88 23.56 -23.91
N ASP A 261 24.45 24.59 -23.18
CA ASP A 261 23.82 25.79 -23.74
C ASP A 261 24.78 26.53 -24.71
N LYS A 262 26.06 26.62 -24.36
CA LYS A 262 27.09 27.22 -25.23
C LYS A 262 27.32 26.39 -26.50
N HIS A 263 27.31 25.07 -26.38
CA HIS A 263 27.41 24.16 -27.53
C HIS A 263 26.20 24.34 -28.43
N LEU A 264 24.98 24.33 -27.88
CA LEU A 264 23.74 24.53 -28.62
C LEU A 264 23.70 25.86 -29.36
N LYS A 265 24.20 26.96 -28.77
CA LYS A 265 24.29 28.26 -29.48
C LYS A 265 25.10 28.20 -30.79
N LYS A 266 25.99 27.22 -30.96
CA LYS A 266 26.75 27.02 -32.21
C LYS A 266 25.91 26.33 -33.30
N TYR A 267 24.92 25.53 -32.92
CA TYR A 267 24.02 24.86 -33.85
C TYR A 267 22.78 25.75 -34.02
N ARG A 268 22.63 26.40 -35.18
CA ARG A 268 21.43 27.18 -35.53
C ARG A 268 20.24 26.26 -35.85
N VAL A 269 19.83 25.43 -34.89
CA VAL A 269 18.62 24.59 -35.00
C VAL A 269 17.43 25.36 -34.47
N ALA A 270 16.42 25.55 -35.32
CA ALA A 270 15.20 26.31 -34.98
C ALA A 270 14.16 25.48 -34.20
N LYS A 271 14.38 24.17 -34.00
CA LYS A 271 13.41 23.24 -33.41
C LYS A 271 14.09 22.22 -32.49
N TYR A 272 13.48 21.98 -31.34
CA TYR A 272 13.81 20.85 -30.44
C TYR A 272 13.10 19.57 -30.92
N PRO A 273 13.54 18.33 -30.69
CA PRO A 273 14.79 17.87 -30.12
C PRO A 273 15.90 17.88 -31.20
N TYR A 274 16.45 19.07 -31.48
CA TYR A 274 17.65 19.30 -32.28
C TYR A 274 17.74 18.55 -33.61
N ASP A 275 16.60 18.20 -34.21
CA ASP A 275 16.50 17.45 -35.46
C ASP A 275 15.69 18.25 -36.50
N ASN A 276 16.34 18.54 -37.63
CA ASN A 276 15.73 19.26 -38.75
C ASN A 276 14.79 18.38 -39.59
N LYS A 277 14.71 17.06 -39.32
CA LYS A 277 13.88 16.10 -40.06
C LYS A 277 12.43 16.07 -39.60
N ILE A 278 12.08 16.76 -38.51
CA ILE A 278 10.74 16.71 -37.91
C ILE A 278 9.85 17.83 -38.45
N SER A 279 8.62 17.50 -38.83
CA SER A 279 7.64 18.49 -39.32
C SER A 279 7.20 19.43 -38.19
N LYS A 280 6.70 20.63 -38.52
CA LYS A 280 6.23 21.60 -37.50
C LYS A 280 5.09 21.03 -36.64
N ALA A 281 4.18 20.26 -37.23
CA ALA A 281 3.08 19.62 -36.51
C ALA A 281 3.57 18.51 -35.54
N GLN A 282 4.57 17.72 -35.95
CA GLN A 282 5.17 16.71 -35.07
C GLN A 282 5.92 17.37 -33.91
N TYR A 283 6.60 18.49 -34.17
CA TYR A 283 7.28 19.29 -33.15
C TYR A 283 6.33 19.81 -32.07
N GLU A 284 5.24 20.49 -32.47
CA GLU A 284 4.24 21.02 -31.54
C GLU A 284 3.58 19.90 -30.72
N LYS A 285 3.31 18.75 -31.35
CA LYS A 285 2.75 17.58 -30.65
C LYS A 285 3.72 16.98 -29.63
N LEU A 286 5.01 16.94 -29.94
CA LEU A 286 6.05 16.46 -29.02
C LEU A 286 6.20 17.40 -27.82
N LEU A 287 6.20 18.72 -28.05
CA LEU A 287 6.25 19.70 -26.96
C LEU A 287 5.02 19.62 -26.07
N ASP A 288 3.82 19.58 -26.64
CA ASP A 288 2.58 19.44 -25.87
C ASP A 288 2.56 18.16 -25.04
N ALA A 289 3.03 17.05 -25.60
CA ALA A 289 3.17 15.78 -24.86
C ALA A 289 4.23 15.85 -23.75
N MET A 290 5.37 16.50 -24.00
CA MET A 290 6.43 16.67 -23.01
C MET A 290 5.99 17.58 -21.87
N GLU A 291 5.36 18.72 -22.18
CA GLU A 291 4.79 19.63 -21.19
C GLU A 291 3.78 18.90 -20.30
N LYS A 292 2.86 18.16 -20.93
CA LYS A 292 1.84 17.35 -20.24
C LYS A 292 2.39 16.23 -19.37
N GLY A 293 3.61 15.76 -19.63
CA GLY A 293 4.27 14.73 -18.84
C GLY A 293 5.17 15.26 -17.73
N THR A 294 5.26 16.58 -17.54
CA THR A 294 6.07 17.15 -16.47
C THR A 294 5.32 17.16 -15.13
N PRO A 295 6.01 16.90 -14.00
CA PRO A 295 5.41 17.02 -12.66
C PRO A 295 4.77 18.40 -12.44
N ARG A 296 5.39 19.46 -12.98
CA ARG A 296 4.88 20.83 -12.89
C ARG A 296 3.52 20.98 -13.59
N TYR A 297 3.34 20.41 -14.78
CA TYR A 297 2.05 20.43 -15.46
C TYR A 297 1.01 19.63 -14.69
N HIS A 298 1.39 18.47 -14.15
CA HIS A 298 0.49 17.66 -13.32
C HIS A 298 0.06 18.41 -12.05
N ILE A 299 0.96 19.15 -11.39
CA ILE A 299 0.64 20.01 -10.24
C ILE A 299 -0.30 21.15 -10.64
N LEU A 300 -0.01 21.86 -11.74
CA LEU A 300 -0.82 23.00 -12.19
C LEU A 300 -2.23 22.59 -12.68
N THR A 301 -2.37 21.37 -13.20
CA THR A 301 -3.65 20.83 -13.69
C THR A 301 -4.38 19.96 -12.65
N GLY A 302 -3.82 19.80 -11.45
CA GLY A 302 -4.41 19.01 -10.37
C GLY A 302 -4.38 17.49 -10.60
N GLN A 303 -3.54 17.00 -11.51
CA GLN A 303 -3.30 15.57 -11.76
C GLN A 303 -2.33 14.96 -10.73
N GLU A 304 -1.38 15.74 -10.23
CA GLU A 304 -0.49 15.41 -9.11
C GLU A 304 -0.51 16.58 -8.12
N CYS A 305 -0.15 16.35 -6.85
CA CYS A 305 -0.07 17.39 -5.82
C CYS A 305 1.38 17.69 -5.48
#